data_AF-A0A8H9LEA7-F1
#
_entry.id   AF-A0A8H9LEA7-F1
#
_cell.length_a   1.000
_cell.length_b   1.000
_cell.length_c   1.000
_cell.angle_alpha   90.00
_cell.angle_beta   90.00
_cell.angle_gamma   90.00
#
_symmetry.space_group_name_H-M   'P 1'
#
loop_
_entity.id
_entity.type
_entity.pdbx_description
1 polymer ?
#
loop_
_entity_poly.entity_id
_entity_poly.type
_entity_poly.pdbx_seq_one_letter_code
_entity_poly.pdbx_strand_id
1 'polypeptide(L)'
;MLPGETLAALLAAYAEVARRTDELVATLPDLDADQPLPKAPWFEPGARWSARRVLMQIAAETAQHAGHADIIRESLDGAKSMG
;
A
#
# COMPACT_ATOMS: atom_id res chain seq x y z
N MET A 1 16.69 0.13 1.16
CA MET A 1 17.36 -1.04 0.57
C MET A 1 18.37 -1.57 1.55
N LEU A 2 18.25 -2.85 1.91
CA LEU A 2 19.24 -3.56 2.70
C LEU A 2 20.42 -3.99 1.80
N PRO A 3 21.59 -4.32 2.39
CA PRO A 3 22.71 -4.87 1.62
C PRO A 3 22.28 -6.07 0.77
N GLY A 4 22.55 -6.01 -0.53
CA GLY A 4 22.20 -7.07 -1.49
C GLY A 4 20.83 -6.92 -2.16
N GLU A 5 19.98 -5.98 -1.72
CA GLU A 5 18.75 -5.66 -2.46
C GLU A 5 19.08 -4.87 -3.74
N THR A 6 18.23 -5.00 -4.76
CA THR A 6 18.30 -4.20 -5.98
C THR A 6 16.96 -3.51 -6.24
N LEU A 7 16.99 -2.37 -6.94
CA LEU A 7 15.75 -1.68 -7.33
C LEU A 7 14.84 -2.59 -8.16
N ALA A 8 15.40 -3.33 -9.12
CA ALA A 8 14.63 -4.26 -9.95
C ALA A 8 13.95 -5.34 -9.12
N ALA A 9 14.63 -5.90 -8.12
CA ALA A 9 14.04 -6.88 -7.22
C ALA A 9 12.91 -6.28 -6.37
N LEU A 10 13.07 -5.05 -5.87
CA LEU A 10 12.02 -4.37 -5.10
C LEU A 10 10.79 -4.06 -5.95
N LEU A 11 10.96 -3.59 -7.18
CA LEU A 11 9.86 -3.34 -8.11
C LEU A 11 9.13 -4.64 -8.48
N ALA A 12 9.87 -5.73 -8.72
CA ALA A 12 9.29 -7.04 -8.97
C ALA A 12 8.49 -7.55 -7.76
N ALA A 13 9.01 -7.39 -6.54
CA ALA A 13 8.30 -7.75 -5.32
C ALA A 13 7.03 -6.92 -5.12
N TYR A 14 7.07 -5.61 -5.39
CA TYR A 14 5.89 -4.74 -5.33
C TYR A 14 4.81 -5.18 -6.32
N ALA A 15 5.19 -5.45 -7.58
CA ALA A 15 4.27 -5.91 -8.62
C ALA A 15 3.64 -7.27 -8.25
N GLU A 16 4.42 -8.18 -7.67
CA GLU A 16 3.93 -9.47 -7.20
C GLU A 16 2.92 -9.33 -6.05
N VAL A 17 3.16 -8.42 -5.10
CA VAL A 17 2.21 -8.12 -4.01
C VAL A 17 0.92 -7.52 -4.57
N ALA A 18 1.01 -6.61 -5.54
CA ALA A 18 -0.16 -6.03 -6.22
C ALA A 18 -1.00 -7.12 -6.91
N ARG A 19 -0.37 -7.98 -7.73
CA ARG A 19 -1.04 -9.10 -8.40
C ARG A 19 -1.74 -10.03 -7.41
N ARG A 20 -1.07 -10.40 -6.31
CA ARG A 20 -1.66 -11.24 -5.26
C ARG A 20 -2.84 -10.56 -4.55
N THR A 21 -2.80 -9.24 -4.42
CA THR A 21 -3.90 -8.46 -3.84
C THR A 21 -5.10 -8.47 -4.78
N ASP A 22 -4.89 -8.25 -6.08
CA ASP A 22 -5.94 -8.30 -7.10
C ASP A 22 -6.61 -9.68 -7.14
N GLU A 23 -5.81 -10.75 -7.14
CA GLU A 23 -6.29 -12.12 -7.11
C GLU A 23 -7.12 -12.41 -5.86
N LEU A 24 -6.68 -11.97 -4.69
CA LEU A 24 -7.43 -12.12 -3.44
C LEU A 24 -8.77 -11.39 -3.50
N VAL A 25 -8.77 -10.12 -3.93
CA VAL A 25 -9.98 -9.30 -4.01
C VAL A 25 -11.00 -9.91 -4.96
N ALA A 26 -10.56 -10.49 -6.07
CA ALA A 26 -11.43 -11.18 -7.02
C ALA A 26 -12.11 -12.43 -6.44
N THR A 27 -11.61 -13.00 -5.34
CA THR A 27 -12.22 -14.16 -4.66
C THR A 27 -13.24 -13.78 -3.59
N LEU A 28 -13.33 -12.49 -3.22
CA LEU A 28 -14.25 -12.04 -2.18
C LEU A 28 -15.71 -12.05 -2.67
N PRO A 29 -16.68 -12.38 -1.81
CA PRO A 29 -18.10 -12.33 -2.19
C PRO A 29 -18.56 -10.91 -2.51
N ASP A 30 -18.05 -9.93 -1.77
CA ASP A 30 -18.19 -8.49 -1.99
C ASP A 30 -17.12 -7.73 -1.19
N LEU A 31 -17.14 -6.40 -1.26
CA LEU A 31 -16.19 -5.53 -0.54
C LEU A 31 -16.55 -5.32 0.95
N ASP A 32 -17.70 -5.80 1.40
CA ASP A 32 -18.14 -5.69 2.79
C ASP A 32 -17.67 -6.89 3.63
N ALA A 33 -17.19 -7.98 2.99
CA ALA A 33 -16.46 -9.07 3.63
C ALA A 33 -15.39 -8.55 4.61
N ASP A 34 -15.46 -9.00 5.87
CA ASP A 34 -14.62 -8.52 6.95
C ASP A 34 -13.64 -9.55 7.51
N GLN A 35 -12.52 -9.06 8.06
CA GLN A 35 -11.46 -9.89 8.62
C GLN A 35 -10.98 -9.33 9.97
N PRO A 36 -10.62 -10.20 10.93
CA PRO A 36 -10.11 -9.77 12.22
C PRO A 36 -8.70 -9.23 12.09
N LEU A 37 -8.46 -8.03 12.61
CA LEU A 37 -7.13 -7.46 12.65
C LEU A 37 -6.21 -8.26 13.57
N PRO A 38 -4.89 -8.30 13.28
CA PRO A 38 -3.94 -8.94 14.16
C PRO A 38 -3.92 -8.26 15.52
N LYS A 39 -3.59 -9.02 16.57
CA LYS A 39 -3.43 -8.47 17.92
C LYS A 39 -2.23 -7.52 17.93
N ALA A 40 -2.49 -6.24 18.11
CA ALA A 40 -1.47 -5.21 18.24
C ALA A 40 -1.95 -4.07 19.15
N PRO A 41 -1.04 -3.36 19.85
CA PRO A 41 -1.43 -2.36 20.87
C PRO A 41 -2.14 -1.13 20.29
N TRP A 42 -2.08 -0.91 18.98
CA TRP A 42 -2.78 0.18 18.27
C TRP A 42 -4.13 -0.22 17.67
N PHE A 43 -4.55 -1.48 17.82
CA PHE A 43 -5.87 -1.94 17.41
C PHE A 43 -6.73 -2.24 18.64
N GLU A 44 -7.99 -1.79 18.59
CA GLU A 44 -8.96 -2.14 19.62
C GLU A 44 -9.15 -3.67 19.72
N PRO A 45 -9.39 -4.22 20.91
CA PRO A 45 -9.65 -5.64 21.08
C PRO A 45 -10.81 -6.13 20.20
N GLY A 46 -10.53 -7.11 19.35
CA GLY A 46 -11.52 -7.68 18.44
C GLY A 46 -11.85 -6.81 17.22
N ALA A 47 -11.05 -5.78 16.93
CA ALA A 47 -11.24 -4.95 15.74
C ALA A 47 -11.25 -5.79 14.45
N ARG A 48 -12.18 -5.46 13.55
CA ARG A 48 -12.35 -6.10 12.24
C ARG A 48 -12.46 -5.03 11.18
N TRP A 49 -11.85 -5.24 10.02
CA TRP A 49 -11.97 -4.35 8.87
C TRP A 49 -12.57 -5.07 7.68
N SER A 50 -13.46 -4.38 6.95
CA SER A 50 -13.93 -4.83 5.65
C SER A 50 -12.85 -4.70 4.59
N ALA A 51 -12.94 -5.49 3.52
CA ALA A 51 -12.06 -5.38 2.36
C ALA A 51 -12.08 -3.97 1.78
N ARG A 52 -13.25 -3.32 1.71
CA ARG A 52 -13.41 -1.91 1.32
C ARG A 52 -12.51 -0.99 2.15
N ARG A 53 -12.54 -1.12 3.47
CA ARG A 53 -11.75 -0.27 4.38
C ARG A 53 -10.25 -0.49 4.17
N VAL A 54 -9.82 -1.75 4.03
CA VAL A 54 -8.41 -2.11 3.77
C VAL A 54 -7.94 -1.48 2.44
N LEU A 55 -8.70 -1.64 1.36
CA LEU A 55 -8.34 -1.11 0.05
C LEU A 55 -8.28 0.41 0.00
N MET A 56 -9.24 1.09 0.66
CA MET A 56 -9.18 2.55 0.79
C MET A 56 -7.94 3.01 1.55
N GLN A 57 -7.55 2.30 2.62
CA GLN A 57 -6.32 2.60 3.34
C GLN A 57 -5.09 2.42 2.44
N ILE A 58 -4.98 1.31 1.71
CA ILE A 58 -3.85 1.07 0.78
C ILE A 58 -3.73 2.19 -0.25
N ALA A 59 -4.85 2.62 -0.83
CA ALA A 59 -4.85 3.71 -1.81
C ALA A 59 -4.40 5.05 -1.19
N ALA A 60 -4.90 5.38 0.01
CA ALA A 60 -4.55 6.61 0.72
C ALA A 60 -3.06 6.64 1.09
N GLU A 61 -2.54 5.56 1.67
CA GLU A 61 -1.11 5.44 2.02
C GLU A 61 -0.22 5.52 0.78
N THR A 62 -0.62 4.86 -0.31
CA THR A 62 0.13 4.90 -1.58
C THR A 62 0.20 6.32 -2.14
N ALA A 63 -0.92 7.05 -2.14
CA ALA A 63 -0.96 8.43 -2.58
C ALA A 63 -0.09 9.35 -1.70
N GLN A 64 -0.12 9.16 -0.38
CA GLN A 64 0.69 9.92 0.56
C GLN A 64 2.20 9.69 0.32
N HIS A 65 2.61 8.43 0.17
CA HIS A 65 4.01 8.11 -0.11
C HIS A 65 4.47 8.58 -1.49
N ALA A 66 3.60 8.50 -2.51
CA ALA A 66 3.90 9.03 -3.83
C ALA A 66 4.13 10.55 -3.78
N GLY A 67 3.31 11.29 -3.03
CA GLY A 67 3.51 12.73 -2.81
C GLY A 67 4.84 13.05 -2.12
N HIS A 68 5.22 12.28 -1.11
CA HIS A 68 6.53 12.44 -0.47
C HIS A 68 7.69 12.14 -1.42
N ALA A 69 7.58 11.09 -2.25
CA ALA A 69 8.59 10.76 -3.24
C ALA A 69 8.71 11.84 -4.32
N ASP A 70 7.60 12.47 -4.69
CA ASP A 70 7.58 13.56 -5.65
C ASP A 70 8.32 14.81 -5.12
N ILE A 71 8.10 15.20 -3.85
CA ILE A 71 8.87 16.29 -3.22
C ILE A 71 10.39 16.02 -3.28
N ILE A 72 10.81 14.77 -3.05
CA ILE A 72 12.22 14.39 -3.16
C ILE A 72 12.70 14.52 -4.61
N ARG A 73 11.93 14.03 -5.58
CA ARG A 73 12.23 14.15 -7.01
C ARG A 73 12.39 15.63 -7.41
N GLU A 74 11.42 16.48 -7.07
CA GLU A 74 11.45 17.93 -7.36
C GLU A 74 12.70 18.60 -6.78
N SER A 75 13.14 18.16 -5.59
CA SER A 75 14.35 18.69 -4.94
C SER A 75 15.64 18.27 -5.66
N LEU A 76 15.61 17.17 -6.43
CA LEU A 76 16.75 16.63 -7.16
C LEU A 76 16.84 17.17 -8.59
N ASP A 77 15.70 17.29 -9.29
CA ASP A 77 15.67 17.67 -10.71
C ASP A 77 15.19 19.10 -10.96
N GLY A 78 14.62 19.78 -9.96
CA GLY A 78 14.10 21.15 -10.05
C GLY A 78 12.79 21.29 -10.83
N ALA A 79 12.23 20.20 -11.37
CA ALA A 79 11.00 20.21 -12.16
C ALA A 79 9.78 20.03 -11.26
N LYS A 80 8.78 20.92 -11.36
CA LYS A 80 7.56 20.87 -10.55
C LYS A 80 6.48 20.00 -11.19
N SER A 81 5.83 19.16 -10.39
CA SER A 81 4.66 18.38 -10.82
C SER A 81 3.39 19.22 -10.85
N MET A 82 3.28 20.18 -9.93
CA MET A 82 2.13 21.08 -9.79
C MET A 82 2.63 22.49 -9.44
N GLY A 83 2.88 23.32 -10.46
CA GLY A 83 3.34 24.70 -10.29
C GLY A 83 3.70 25.38 -11.59
#